data_AF-A0A6B2FW43-F1
#
_entry.id   AF-A0A6B2FW43-F1
#
_cell.length_a   1.000
_cell.length_b   1.000
_cell.length_c   1.000
_cell.angle_alpha   90.00
_cell.angle_beta   90.00
_cell.angle_gamma   90.00
#
_symmetry.space_group_name_H-M   'P 1'
#
loop_
_entity.id
_entity.type
_entity.pdbx_description
1 polymer ?
#
loop_
_entity_poly.entity_id
_entity_poly.type
_entity_poly.pdbx_seq_one_letter_code
_entity_poly.pdbx_strand_id
1 'polypeptide(L)'
;IGTYFSKPYYNKVFDLKNPSDSKLKDMIDLHLYQLSNLEDIKEQFRKEDMAQHLGNYIEKVITFSQNPYRCENSEFILCELDIDCGFGSQIHFLLFCLTIALAEGKVLYVQGARWSEFVYSKPLFLPLGTDCHDFFFKQNKQI
;
A
#
# COMPACT_ATOMS: atom_id res chain seq x y z
N ILE A 1 -33.51 31.89 -8.51
CA ILE A 1 -32.91 30.75 -9.23
C ILE A 1 -32.17 31.33 -10.43
N GLY A 2 -30.86 31.12 -10.52
CA GLY A 2 -30.02 31.75 -11.53
C GLY A 2 -28.94 32.66 -10.91
N THR A 3 -28.21 32.13 -9.93
CA THR A 3 -27.00 32.80 -9.47
C THR A 3 -25.96 32.71 -10.57
N TYR A 4 -25.86 33.82 -11.30
CA TYR A 4 -24.73 34.29 -12.09
C TYR A 4 -23.46 33.46 -11.84
N PHE A 5 -23.07 32.68 -12.84
CA PHE A 5 -21.74 32.10 -12.91
C PHE A 5 -20.73 33.24 -12.72
N SER A 6 -19.97 33.16 -11.63
CA SER A 6 -18.89 34.08 -11.35
C SER A 6 -17.84 33.99 -12.47
N LYS A 7 -17.26 35.13 -12.84
CA LYS A 7 -16.17 35.18 -13.83
C LYS A 7 -15.07 34.19 -13.42
N PRO A 8 -14.55 33.37 -14.36
CA PRO A 8 -13.50 32.41 -14.04
C PRO A 8 -12.26 33.13 -13.51
N TYR A 9 -11.58 32.47 -12.58
CA TYR A 9 -10.54 33.02 -11.70
C TYR A 9 -9.42 33.79 -12.43
N TYR A 10 -9.04 33.36 -13.63
CA TYR A 10 -7.96 33.98 -14.40
C TYR A 10 -8.26 35.41 -14.88
N ASN A 11 -9.54 35.78 -15.07
CA ASN A 11 -9.93 37.14 -15.47
C ASN A 11 -9.70 38.20 -14.39
N LYS A 12 -9.51 37.81 -13.12
CA LYS A 12 -9.16 38.73 -12.02
C LYS A 12 -7.65 38.94 -11.89
N VAL A 13 -6.86 37.96 -12.33
CA VAL A 13 -5.40 37.96 -12.15
C VAL A 13 -4.71 38.70 -13.29
N PHE A 14 -5.26 38.59 -14.50
CA PHE A 14 -4.71 39.23 -15.70
C PHE A 14 -5.74 40.25 -16.22
N ASP A 15 -5.47 41.54 -16.03
CA ASP A 15 -6.31 42.65 -16.48
C ASP A 15 -6.26 42.81 -18.01
N LEU A 16 -6.84 41.82 -18.71
CA LEU A 16 -6.72 41.66 -20.16
C LEU A 16 -7.81 42.47 -20.89
N LYS A 17 -7.41 43.38 -21.78
CA LYS A 17 -8.33 44.06 -22.71
C LYS A 17 -8.83 43.10 -23.78
N ASN A 18 -10.12 43.22 -24.11
CA ASN A 18 -10.86 42.28 -24.95
C ASN A 18 -10.43 42.31 -26.44
N PRO A 19 -10.04 41.17 -27.03
CA PRO A 19 -10.04 41.01 -28.48
C PRO A 19 -11.45 40.69 -28.99
N SER A 20 -11.76 41.22 -30.18
CA SER A 20 -12.99 40.94 -30.93
C SER A 20 -12.80 39.66 -31.77
N ASP A 21 -12.94 38.45 -31.22
CA ASP A 21 -13.05 37.22 -32.04
C ASP A 21 -13.39 35.96 -31.20
N SER A 22 -14.51 35.27 -31.46
CA SER A 22 -14.86 34.04 -30.71
C SER A 22 -13.87 32.91 -30.99
N LYS A 23 -13.34 32.82 -32.22
CA LYS A 23 -12.41 31.77 -32.64
C LYS A 23 -11.10 31.75 -31.84
N LEU A 24 -10.60 32.93 -31.45
CA LEU A 24 -9.39 33.01 -30.62
C LEU A 24 -9.67 32.52 -29.19
N LYS A 25 -10.84 32.84 -28.64
CA LYS A 25 -11.27 32.33 -27.33
C LYS A 25 -11.46 30.81 -27.36
N ASP A 26 -12.14 30.30 -28.39
CA ASP A 26 -12.35 28.85 -28.59
C ASP A 26 -11.01 28.11 -28.71
N MET A 27 -10.03 28.69 -29.40
CA MET A 27 -8.68 28.14 -29.51
C MET A 27 -7.98 28.13 -28.14
N ILE A 28 -8.02 29.24 -27.39
CA ILE A 28 -7.42 29.32 -26.06
C ILE A 28 -8.06 28.29 -25.11
N ASP A 29 -9.39 28.19 -25.11
CA ASP A 29 -10.14 27.26 -24.27
C ASP A 29 -9.80 25.81 -24.60
N LEU A 30 -9.67 25.46 -25.89
CA LEU A 30 -9.23 24.12 -26.31
C LEU A 30 -7.80 23.82 -25.84
N HIS A 31 -6.87 24.77 -25.95
CA HIS A 31 -5.50 24.57 -25.47
C HIS A 31 -5.45 24.43 -23.95
N LEU A 32 -6.21 25.24 -23.21
CA LEU A 32 -6.30 25.13 -21.75
C LEU A 32 -6.90 23.79 -21.33
N TYR A 33 -7.93 23.31 -22.03
CA TYR A 33 -8.50 21.98 -21.80
C TYR A 33 -7.48 20.86 -22.06
N GLN A 34 -6.73 20.94 -23.17
CA GLN A 34 -5.66 19.99 -23.47
C GLN A 34 -4.57 19.99 -22.41
N LEU A 35 -4.14 21.17 -21.95
CA LEU A 35 -3.16 21.30 -20.88
C LEU A 35 -3.66 20.69 -19.56
N SER A 36 -4.91 20.96 -19.17
CA SER A 36 -5.53 20.36 -17.99
C SER A 36 -5.53 18.83 -18.05
N ASN A 37 -5.92 18.27 -19.20
CA ASN A 37 -5.92 16.81 -19.38
C ASN A 37 -4.49 16.23 -19.30
N LEU A 38 -3.50 16.92 -19.87
CA LEU A 38 -2.10 16.49 -19.78
C LEU A 38 -1.56 16.56 -18.35
N GLU A 39 -1.95 17.56 -17.57
CA GLU A 39 -1.62 17.64 -16.14
C GLU A 39 -2.25 16.48 -15.35
N ASP A 40 -3.53 16.18 -15.59
CA ASP A 40 -4.22 15.05 -14.95
C ASP A 40 -3.56 13.71 -15.28
N ILE A 41 -3.24 13.47 -16.56
CA ILE A 41 -2.54 12.27 -17.02
C ILE A 41 -1.15 12.18 -16.36
N LYS A 42 -0.41 13.29 -16.31
CA LYS A 42 0.91 13.34 -15.66
C LYS A 42 0.81 13.00 -14.17
N GLU A 43 -0.18 13.53 -13.46
CA GLU A 43 -0.38 13.22 -12.05
C GLU A 43 -0.80 11.77 -11.83
N GLN A 44 -1.59 11.18 -12.73
CA GLN A 44 -1.90 9.74 -12.69
C GLN A 44 -0.64 8.90 -12.83
N PHE A 45 0.16 9.13 -13.87
CA PHE A 45 1.44 8.41 -14.05
C PHE A 45 2.37 8.57 -12.85
N ARG A 46 2.46 9.77 -12.28
CA ARG A 46 3.29 10.03 -11.10
C ARG A 46 2.82 9.22 -9.88
N LYS A 47 1.51 9.12 -9.67
CA LYS A 47 0.93 8.34 -8.57
C LYS A 47 1.16 6.85 -8.77
N GLU A 48 0.97 6.34 -9.98
CA GLU A 48 1.22 4.94 -10.33
C GLU A 48 2.68 4.56 -10.14
N ASP A 49 3.60 5.36 -10.67
CA ASP A 49 5.05 5.15 -10.52
C ASP A 49 5.47 5.17 -9.04
N MET A 50 4.98 6.15 -8.26
CA MET A 50 5.25 6.22 -6.83
C MET A 50 4.69 5.01 -6.08
N ALA A 51 3.46 4.58 -6.39
CA ALA A 51 2.84 3.42 -5.76
C ALA A 51 3.61 2.13 -6.08
N GLN A 52 4.04 1.96 -7.32
CA GLN A 52 4.84 0.81 -7.74
C GLN A 52 6.22 0.80 -7.06
N HIS A 53 6.92 1.93 -7.04
CA HIS A 53 8.21 2.05 -6.38
C HIS A 53 8.12 1.79 -4.87
N LEU A 54 7.11 2.35 -4.21
CA LEU A 54 6.87 2.12 -2.79
C LEU A 54 6.49 0.67 -2.50
N GLY A 55 5.62 0.08 -3.31
CA GLY A 55 5.24 -1.34 -3.20
C GLY A 55 6.46 -2.27 -3.30
N ASN A 56 7.27 -2.08 -4.34
CA ASN A 56 8.50 -2.84 -4.55
C ASN A 56 9.51 -2.67 -3.40
N TYR A 57 9.59 -1.48 -2.82
CA TYR A 57 10.46 -1.21 -1.68
C TYR A 57 9.97 -1.93 -0.42
N ILE A 58 8.68 -1.82 -0.10
CA ILE A 58 8.08 -2.50 1.06
C ILE A 58 8.23 -4.01 0.93
N GLU A 59 7.99 -4.58 -0.25
CA GLU A 59 8.19 -6.01 -0.50
C GLU A 59 9.62 -6.44 -0.18
N LYS A 60 10.62 -5.71 -0.68
CA LYS A 60 12.04 -5.99 -0.38
C LYS A 60 12.36 -5.90 1.11
N VAL A 61 11.81 -4.90 1.80
CA VAL A 61 12.00 -4.73 3.25
C VAL A 61 11.43 -5.94 4.01
N ILE A 62 10.20 -6.35 3.67
CA ILE A 62 9.56 -7.52 4.28
C ILE A 62 10.39 -8.77 3.98
N THR A 63 10.73 -9.03 2.72
CA THR A 63 11.53 -10.21 2.33
C THR A 63 12.85 -10.25 3.08
N PHE A 64 13.59 -9.14 3.14
CA PHE A 64 14.86 -9.09 3.85
C PHE A 64 14.70 -9.33 5.35
N SER A 65 13.72 -8.66 5.98
CA SER A 65 13.48 -8.77 7.42
C SER A 65 13.03 -10.16 7.85
N GLN A 66 12.26 -10.86 7.00
CA GLN A 66 11.67 -12.16 7.33
C GLN A 66 12.56 -13.35 6.95
N ASN A 67 13.68 -13.12 6.26
CA ASN A 67 14.62 -14.15 5.81
C ASN A 67 16.07 -13.81 6.24
N PRO A 68 16.40 -13.89 7.54
CA PRO A 68 17.74 -13.62 8.00
C PRO A 68 18.73 -14.72 7.57
N TYR A 69 19.99 -14.34 7.36
CA TYR A 69 21.04 -15.28 6.93
C TYR A 69 21.30 -16.43 7.91
N ARG A 70 21.08 -16.21 9.22
CA ARG A 70 21.23 -17.24 10.27
C ARG A 70 20.04 -17.21 11.21
N CYS A 71 19.09 -18.11 10.97
CA CYS A 71 17.90 -18.27 11.81
C CYS A 71 18.24 -18.53 13.29
N GLU A 72 19.34 -19.25 13.55
CA GLU A 72 19.74 -19.66 14.90
C GLU A 72 20.06 -18.51 15.86
N ASN A 73 20.54 -17.40 15.30
CA ASN A 73 20.97 -16.22 16.06
C ASN A 73 19.98 -15.05 15.93
N SER A 74 18.85 -15.27 15.26
CA SER A 74 17.90 -14.21 14.94
C SER A 74 16.80 -14.16 15.99
N GLU A 75 16.55 -12.98 16.56
CA GLU A 75 15.40 -12.77 17.42
C GLU A 75 14.11 -12.80 16.59
N PHE A 76 13.05 -13.35 17.18
CA PHE A 76 11.74 -13.46 16.56
C PHE A 76 10.64 -12.94 17.47
N ILE A 77 9.53 -12.53 16.86
CA ILE A 77 8.27 -12.23 17.53
C ILE A 77 7.31 -13.37 17.23
N LEU A 78 6.81 -14.02 18.29
CA LEU A 78 5.74 -15.01 18.20
C LEU A 78 4.39 -14.28 18.09
N CYS A 79 3.60 -14.62 17.09
CA CYS A 79 2.23 -14.14 16.90
C CYS A 79 1.28 -15.34 16.86
N GLU A 80 0.45 -15.46 17.88
CA GLU A 80 -0.54 -16.53 18.04
C GLU A 80 -1.89 -16.08 17.48
N LEU A 81 -2.42 -16.83 16.51
CA LEU A 81 -3.69 -16.52 15.82
C LEU A 81 -4.87 -17.37 16.34
N ASP A 82 -4.78 -17.86 17.57
CA ASP A 82 -5.76 -18.76 18.19
C ASP A 82 -7.00 -18.06 18.77
N ILE A 83 -7.12 -16.75 18.56
CA ILE A 83 -8.27 -15.94 18.97
C ILE A 83 -9.52 -16.37 18.18
N ASP A 84 -10.57 -16.74 18.90
CA ASP A 84 -11.87 -17.13 18.35
C ASP A 84 -12.60 -15.91 17.76
N CYS A 85 -12.30 -15.61 16.50
CA CYS A 85 -12.88 -14.52 15.73
C CYS A 85 -12.93 -14.86 14.23
N GLY A 86 -13.62 -14.02 13.47
CA GLY A 86 -13.70 -14.17 12.01
C GLY A 86 -12.35 -13.96 11.31
N PHE A 87 -12.23 -14.52 10.11
CA PHE A 87 -11.03 -14.46 9.27
C PHE A 87 -10.42 -13.05 9.13
N GLY A 88 -11.26 -12.04 8.86
CA GLY A 88 -10.78 -10.65 8.72
C GLY A 88 -10.12 -10.09 9.98
N SER A 89 -10.60 -10.48 11.16
CA SER A 89 -9.99 -10.10 12.45
C SER A 89 -8.63 -10.76 12.63
N GLN A 90 -8.52 -12.04 12.27
CA GLN A 90 -7.23 -12.76 12.30
C GLN A 90 -6.20 -12.12 11.36
N ILE A 91 -6.60 -11.71 10.14
CA ILE A 91 -5.72 -11.02 9.20
C ILE A 91 -5.26 -9.67 9.72
N HIS A 92 -6.15 -8.87 10.32
CA HIS A 92 -5.76 -7.61 10.94
C HIS A 92 -4.76 -7.81 12.10
N PHE A 93 -4.97 -8.82 12.94
CA PHE A 93 -4.05 -9.11 14.03
C PHE A 93 -2.68 -9.58 13.52
N LEU A 94 -2.66 -10.42 12.47
CA LEU A 94 -1.43 -10.80 11.78
C LEU A 94 -0.68 -9.58 11.21
N LEU A 95 -1.37 -8.64 10.57
CA LEU A 95 -0.78 -7.40 10.05
C LEU A 95 -0.21 -6.51 11.16
N PHE A 96 -0.90 -6.44 12.30
CA PHE A 96 -0.41 -5.73 13.48
C PHE A 96 0.90 -6.35 14.00
N CYS A 97 0.94 -7.67 14.18
CA CYS A 97 2.17 -8.39 14.54
C CYS A 97 3.30 -8.13 13.54
N LEU A 98 3.01 -8.16 12.24
CA LEU A 98 4.00 -7.87 11.19
C LEU A 98 4.54 -6.46 11.30
N THR A 99 3.68 -5.48 11.54
CA THR A 99 4.10 -4.07 11.71
C THR A 99 5.06 -3.92 12.89
N ILE A 100 4.78 -4.59 14.03
CA ILE A 100 5.67 -4.60 15.18
C ILE A 100 7.00 -5.30 14.85
N ALA A 101 6.95 -6.46 14.20
CA ALA A 101 8.15 -7.21 13.83
C ALA A 101 9.07 -6.40 12.90
N LEU A 102 8.50 -5.69 11.92
CA LEU A 102 9.26 -4.79 11.04
C LEU A 102 9.85 -3.60 11.79
N ALA A 103 9.11 -3.02 12.74
CA ALA A 103 9.59 -1.90 13.55
C ALA A 103 10.77 -2.31 14.45
N GLU A 104 10.73 -3.52 15.00
CA GLU A 104 11.78 -4.08 15.87
C GLU A 104 12.92 -4.76 15.07
N GLY A 105 12.79 -4.90 13.75
CA GLY A 105 13.76 -5.61 12.91
C GLY A 105 13.86 -7.12 13.21
N LYS A 106 12.76 -7.73 13.66
CA LYS A 106 12.69 -9.14 14.06
C LYS A 106 11.93 -9.99 13.05
N VAL A 107 12.20 -11.29 13.03
CA VAL A 107 11.42 -12.24 12.21
C VAL A 107 10.06 -12.46 12.88
N LEU A 108 9.00 -12.44 12.10
CA LEU A 108 7.66 -12.80 12.57
C LEU A 108 7.48 -14.32 12.44
N TYR A 109 7.16 -14.97 13.56
CA TYR A 109 6.78 -16.38 13.58
C TYR A 109 5.30 -16.50 13.94
N VAL A 110 4.53 -17.13 13.05
CA VAL A 110 3.07 -17.22 13.17
C VAL A 110 2.68 -18.63 13.62
N GLN A 111 1.93 -18.73 14.72
CA GLN A 111 1.45 -19.99 15.28
C GLN A 111 -0.08 -19.99 15.38
N GLY A 112 -0.68 -21.18 15.29
CA GLY A 112 -2.07 -21.36 15.69
C GLY A 112 -3.11 -20.81 14.70
N ALA A 113 -2.74 -20.54 13.44
CA ALA A 113 -3.66 -20.08 12.41
C ALA A 113 -4.70 -21.14 12.04
N ARG A 114 -5.71 -21.32 12.90
CA ARG A 114 -6.97 -21.96 12.55
C ARG A 114 -7.79 -20.91 11.82
N TRP A 115 -7.53 -20.78 10.52
CA TRP A 115 -8.40 -20.01 9.63
C TRP A 115 -9.78 -20.64 9.73
N SER A 116 -10.64 -20.04 10.55
CA SER A 116 -11.79 -20.66 11.22
C SER A 116 -12.82 -21.28 10.28
N GLU A 117 -12.72 -21.01 8.97
CA GLU A 117 -13.63 -21.48 7.94
C GLU A 117 -12.96 -22.38 6.88
N PHE A 118 -11.63 -22.50 6.87
CA PHE A 118 -10.90 -23.27 5.85
C PHE A 118 -10.35 -24.56 6.45
N VAL A 119 -11.16 -25.62 6.43
CA VAL A 119 -10.68 -27.00 6.63
C VAL A 119 -9.88 -27.39 5.39
N TYR A 120 -8.60 -27.01 5.30
CA TYR A 120 -7.72 -27.52 4.26
C TYR A 120 -6.35 -27.93 4.80
N SER A 121 -5.91 -29.08 4.32
CA SER A 121 -4.59 -29.70 4.52
C SER A 121 -3.43 -28.94 3.84
N LYS A 122 -3.70 -27.74 3.31
CA LYS A 122 -2.74 -26.89 2.59
C LYS A 122 -2.83 -25.45 3.11
N PRO A 123 -1.70 -24.75 3.27
CA PRO A 123 -1.70 -23.37 3.71
C PRO A 123 -2.37 -22.46 2.66
N LEU A 124 -3.25 -21.56 3.10
CA LEU A 124 -3.93 -20.57 2.24
C LEU A 124 -2.96 -19.49 1.73
N PHE A 125 -1.92 -19.20 2.52
CA PHE A 125 -0.91 -18.19 2.24
C PHE A 125 0.47 -18.84 2.13
N LEU A 126 1.32 -18.24 1.30
CA LEU A 126 2.75 -18.53 1.34
C LEU A 126 3.31 -18.05 2.69
N PRO A 127 4.32 -18.73 3.24
CA PRO A 127 4.98 -18.27 4.46
C PRO A 127 5.66 -16.93 4.19
N LEU A 128 5.67 -16.05 5.20
CA LEU A 128 6.30 -14.72 5.12
C LEU A 128 7.84 -14.80 4.93
N GLY A 129 8.45 -15.92 5.32
CA GLY A 129 9.84 -16.24 5.04
C GLY A 129 10.00 -17.74 4.74
N THR A 130 10.89 -18.08 3.82
CA THR A 130 11.13 -19.46 3.37
C THR A 130 12.18 -20.17 4.22
N ASP A 131 13.09 -19.42 4.85
CA ASP A 131 14.36 -19.99 5.31
C ASP A 131 14.38 -20.38 6.80
N CYS A 132 13.54 -19.75 7.63
CA CYS A 132 13.62 -19.90 9.09
C CYS A 132 12.43 -20.58 9.76
N HIS A 133 11.42 -21.01 8.99
CA HIS A 133 10.19 -21.61 9.53
C HIS A 133 10.52 -22.84 10.41
N ASP A 134 11.24 -23.82 9.86
CA ASP A 134 11.55 -25.09 10.53
C ASP A 134 12.40 -24.95 11.80
N PHE A 135 13.24 -23.91 11.88
CA PHE A 135 14.06 -23.65 13.05
C PHE A 135 13.19 -23.25 14.25
N PHE A 136 12.27 -22.31 14.05
CA PHE A 136 11.39 -21.82 15.10
C PHE A 136 10.34 -22.85 15.54
N PHE A 137 9.89 -23.75 14.64
CA PHE A 137 9.05 -24.90 15.02
C PHE A 137 9.75 -25.85 16.02
N LYS A 138 11.07 -26.03 15.89
CA LYS A 138 11.82 -26.95 16.76
C LYS A 138 12.05 -26.36 18.15
N GLN A 139 12.32 -25.06 18.25
CA GLN A 139 12.52 -24.41 19.56
C GLN A 139 11.22 -24.39 20.40
N ASN A 140 10.07 -24.08 19.79
CA ASN A 140 8.79 -24.00 20.52
C ASN A 140 8.20 -25.37 20.91
N LYS A 141 8.83 -26.48 20.52
CA LYS A 141 8.45 -27.85 20.94
C LYS A 141 9.26 -28.35 22.14
N GLN A 142 10.28 -27.61 22.57
CA GLN A 142 11.17 -27.95 23.69
C GLN A 142 10.82 -27.25 25.00
N ILE A 143 9.66 -26.56 25.06
CA ILE A 143 9.08 -25.96 26.26
C ILE A 143 7.76 -26.68 26.57
#